data_AF-A0A820SLT1-F1
#
_entry.id   AF-A0A820SLT1-F1
#
_cell.length_a   1.000
_cell.length_b   1.000
_cell.length_c   1.000
_cell.angle_alpha   90.00
_cell.angle_beta   90.00
_cell.angle_gamma   90.00
#
_symmetry.space_group_name_H-M   'P 1'
#
loop_
_entity.id
_entity.type
_entity.pdbx_description
1 polymer ?
#
loop_
_entity_poly.entity_id
_entity_poly.type
_entity_poly.pdbx_seq_one_letter_code
_entity_poly.pdbx_strand_id
1 'polypeptide(L)'
;MYTQIESYPNDEYWHQVNLLLIQLNGLIDGYNNTLRGPRKELDDPLSFFLFQVVESVGDLAGRLKVPNVPKHDSCSALIKILPNNSDIFVSHADWSNFRTMLKVIKRYSMPLKRTPMAGSSLIPGADTIFSSYPGTLHSVDDFYMTRPGNMTIIETTINNNNDDLTHNIIPISVPEWMRVVIANRLSDSGQDWVNNFFLFNDGTYNNEWMIVDFKQFTPGQSPRKGFLTVAEQLVTNFLSEDMTDTLVNNTYWASYNNVYFPEFRKLSGEEALVKQKGPELYSWKNSSRAKIFERDHVTVVNLTTMIHMMRYNDFKNDPLSRCNCSPPYSSELTIAARCDLNPSNGTYPDSPLGHRIHGATDAKITNYAMMQNFNLVAIAGPTSDTQPPFVWSESDFDTKVSHVGHPDKWNFGPFTPTWMLP
;
A
#
# COMPACT_ATOMS: atom_id res chain seq x y z
N MET A 1 16.05 18.45 6.24
CA MET A 1 14.68 18.94 6.55
C MET A 1 14.67 20.22 7.39
N TYR A 2 15.24 20.26 8.61
CA TYR A 2 15.13 21.45 9.48
C TYR A 2 15.61 22.76 8.85
N THR A 3 16.77 22.75 8.19
CA THR A 3 17.32 23.90 7.46
C THR A 3 16.39 24.37 6.34
N GLN A 4 15.69 23.45 5.67
CA GLN A 4 14.76 23.77 4.60
C GLN A 4 13.50 24.45 5.16
N ILE A 5 12.96 23.94 6.28
CA ILE A 5 11.85 24.58 7.00
C ILE A 5 12.19 26.02 7.40
N GLU A 6 13.42 26.27 7.85
CA GLU A 6 13.88 27.61 8.23
C GLU A 6 14.12 28.53 7.05
N SER A 7 14.66 27.98 5.95
CA SER A 7 14.97 28.75 4.74
C SER A 7 13.72 29.09 3.93
N TYR A 8 12.67 28.26 4.02
CA TYR A 8 11.43 28.39 3.26
C TYR A 8 10.20 28.38 4.17
N PRO A 9 10.07 29.35 5.10
CA PRO A 9 9.04 29.30 6.16
C PRO A 9 7.60 29.47 5.63
N ASN A 10 7.43 29.98 4.41
CA ASN A 10 6.12 30.19 3.78
C ASN A 10 5.83 29.17 2.67
N ASP A 11 6.75 28.26 2.38
CA ASP A 11 6.57 27.22 1.35
C ASP A 11 5.54 26.18 1.80
N GLU A 12 4.65 25.79 0.89
CA GLU A 12 3.57 24.84 1.19
C GLU A 12 4.11 23.49 1.63
N TYR A 13 5.09 22.96 0.89
CA TYR A 13 5.63 21.64 1.12
C TYR A 13 6.38 21.59 2.46
N TRP A 14 7.29 22.53 2.70
CA TRP A 14 8.04 22.59 3.96
C TRP A 14 7.18 22.93 5.17
N HIS A 15 6.08 23.66 4.99
CA HIS A 15 5.07 23.81 6.05
C HIS A 15 4.44 22.47 6.44
N GLN A 16 4.06 21.64 5.46
CA GLN A 16 3.51 20.31 5.76
C GLN A 16 4.53 19.36 6.39
N VAL A 17 5.80 19.40 5.95
CA VAL A 17 6.90 18.67 6.58
C VAL A 17 7.01 19.06 8.06
N ASN A 18 6.99 20.36 8.36
CA ASN A 18 7.05 20.86 9.73
C ASN A 18 5.87 20.36 10.59
N LEU A 19 4.64 20.39 10.05
CA LEU A 19 3.45 19.89 10.75
C LEU A 19 3.53 18.38 11.04
N LEU A 20 4.11 17.58 10.14
CA LEU A 20 4.32 16.15 10.37
C LEU A 20 5.33 15.88 11.49
N LEU A 21 6.44 16.63 11.53
CA LEU A 21 7.42 16.52 12.60
C LEU A 21 6.82 16.91 13.96
N ILE A 22 5.99 17.95 13.99
CA ILE A 22 5.23 18.35 15.18
C ILE A 22 4.26 17.23 15.61
N GLN A 23 3.53 16.63 14.66
CA GLN A 23 2.61 15.53 14.94
C GLN A 23 3.33 14.30 15.53
N LEU A 24 4.50 13.94 14.96
CA LEU A 24 5.33 12.84 15.46
C LEU A 24 5.86 13.12 16.86
N ASN A 25 6.33 14.34 17.12
CA ASN A 25 6.74 14.74 18.47
C ASN A 25 5.58 14.72 19.47
N GLY A 26 4.37 15.12 19.05
CA GLY A 26 3.16 15.00 19.88
C GLY A 26 2.81 13.56 20.23
N LEU A 27 2.97 12.62 19.29
CA LEU A 27 2.81 11.19 19.55
C LEU A 27 3.83 10.68 20.57
N ILE A 28 5.10 11.06 20.43
CA ILE A 28 6.19 10.68 21.35
C ILE A 28 5.94 11.23 22.75
N ASP A 29 5.58 12.50 22.86
CA ASP A 29 5.27 13.14 24.15
C ASP A 29 4.04 12.52 24.81
N GLY A 30 3.00 12.22 24.02
CA GLY A 30 1.79 11.56 24.50
C GLY A 30 2.09 10.16 25.05
N TYR A 31 2.91 9.37 24.35
CA TYR A 31 3.35 8.06 24.80
C TYR A 31 4.18 8.15 26.10
N ASN A 32 5.08 9.13 26.19
CA ASN A 32 5.95 9.31 27.35
C ASN A 32 5.30 10.09 28.50
N ASN A 33 4.08 10.59 28.32
CA ASN A 33 3.40 11.50 29.25
C ASN A 33 4.22 12.76 29.59
N THR A 34 4.89 13.35 28.59
CA THR A 34 5.79 14.50 28.71
C THR A 34 5.48 15.59 27.67
N LEU A 35 4.32 16.23 27.76
CA LEU A 35 3.90 17.29 26.84
C LEU A 35 4.87 18.48 26.85
N ARG A 36 5.66 18.65 25.79
CA ARG A 36 6.68 19.72 25.65
C ARG A 36 6.30 20.83 24.67
N GLY A 37 5.11 20.74 24.08
CA GLY A 37 4.62 21.69 23.08
C GLY A 37 5.18 21.44 21.67
N PRO A 38 4.75 22.23 20.67
CA PRO A 38 5.12 22.02 19.27
C PRO A 38 6.62 22.21 19.04
N ARG A 39 7.27 21.19 18.44
CA ARG A 39 8.67 21.24 18.02
C ARG A 39 8.89 20.38 16.77
N LYS A 40 9.91 20.72 15.99
CA LYS A 40 10.26 20.00 14.75
C LYS A 40 11.42 19.03 14.96
N GLU A 41 12.29 19.32 15.92
CA GLU A 41 13.45 18.51 16.26
C GLU A 41 13.00 17.20 16.92
N LEU A 42 13.48 16.08 16.40
CA LEU A 42 13.30 14.77 17.00
C LEU A 42 14.40 14.52 18.03
N ASP A 43 14.00 14.16 19.25
CA ASP A 43 14.96 13.87 20.33
C ASP A 43 15.72 12.55 20.11
N ASP A 44 15.01 11.54 19.60
CA ASP A 44 15.55 10.22 19.28
C ASP A 44 14.99 9.73 17.93
N PRO A 45 15.82 9.69 16.86
CA PRO A 45 15.40 9.21 15.55
C PRO A 45 15.20 7.69 15.49
N LEU A 46 15.59 6.93 16.52
CA LEU A 46 15.37 5.47 16.61
C LEU A 46 14.11 5.10 17.39
N SER A 47 13.38 6.08 17.93
CA SER A 47 12.10 5.89 18.61
C SER A 47 10.95 5.74 17.59
N PHE A 48 9.84 6.46 17.76
CA PHE A 48 8.66 6.38 16.88
C PHE A 48 8.93 6.76 15.42
N PHE A 49 10.03 7.44 15.11
CA PHE A 49 10.40 7.68 13.71
C PHE A 49 10.67 6.36 12.97
N LEU A 50 11.23 5.35 13.64
CA LEU A 50 11.45 4.02 13.07
C LEU A 50 10.14 3.35 12.64
N PHE A 51 9.04 3.56 13.38
CA PHE A 51 7.72 3.04 13.01
C PHE A 51 7.18 3.68 11.73
N GLN A 52 7.64 4.88 11.36
CA GLN A 52 7.21 5.57 10.15
C GLN A 52 8.03 5.17 8.92
N VAL A 53 9.25 4.67 9.11
CA VAL A 53 10.17 4.32 8.00
C VAL A 53 10.34 2.82 7.84
N VAL A 54 9.48 2.01 8.45
CA VAL A 54 9.63 0.54 8.50
C VAL A 54 9.76 -0.07 7.11
N GLU A 55 8.98 0.40 6.15
CA GLU A 55 9.01 -0.06 4.76
C GLU A 55 10.25 0.41 4.01
N SER A 56 10.75 1.60 4.34
CA SER A 56 12.03 2.11 3.79
C SER A 56 13.25 1.30 4.28
N VAL A 57 13.15 0.55 5.39
CA VAL A 57 14.29 -0.16 5.98
C VAL A 57 14.92 -1.15 5.01
N GLY A 58 14.12 -1.84 4.19
CA GLY A 58 14.63 -2.80 3.20
C GLY A 58 15.55 -2.16 2.17
N ASP A 59 15.15 -1.03 1.59
CA ASP A 59 15.96 -0.30 0.61
C ASP A 59 17.20 0.35 1.25
N LEU A 60 17.04 0.91 2.45
CA LEU A 60 18.15 1.49 3.21
C LEU A 60 19.17 0.42 3.60
N ALA A 61 18.73 -0.77 4.00
CA ALA A 61 19.60 -1.90 4.28
C ALA A 61 20.38 -2.32 3.02
N GLY A 62 19.73 -2.37 1.86
CA GLY A 62 20.40 -2.60 0.57
C GLY A 62 21.48 -1.55 0.29
N ARG A 63 21.14 -0.26 0.44
CA ARG A 63 22.07 0.87 0.28
C ARG A 63 23.29 0.80 1.22
N LEU A 64 23.05 0.41 2.47
CA LEU A 64 24.05 0.31 3.52
C LEU A 64 24.77 -1.05 3.53
N LYS A 65 24.41 -1.95 2.61
CA LYS A 65 24.93 -3.32 2.51
C LYS A 65 24.77 -4.12 3.80
N VAL A 66 23.66 -3.92 4.51
CA VAL A 66 23.31 -4.70 5.69
C VAL A 66 22.78 -6.06 5.22
N PRO A 67 23.41 -7.18 5.61
CA PRO A 67 23.00 -8.51 5.16
C PRO A 67 21.69 -8.94 5.83
N ASN A 68 20.98 -9.86 5.17
CA ASN A 68 19.82 -10.58 5.72
C ASN A 68 18.62 -9.72 6.13
N VAL A 69 18.47 -8.52 5.57
CA VAL A 69 17.24 -7.75 5.67
C VAL A 69 16.35 -8.11 4.48
N PRO A 70 15.15 -8.67 4.69
CA PRO A 70 14.22 -8.96 3.60
C PRO A 70 13.90 -7.69 2.81
N LYS A 71 13.83 -7.82 1.47
CA LYS A 71 13.29 -6.76 0.61
C LYS A 71 11.77 -6.89 0.62
N HIS A 72 11.10 -5.86 1.15
CA HIS A 72 9.70 -5.47 1.11
C HIS A 72 8.59 -6.52 1.23
N ASP A 73 7.49 -6.07 1.85
CA ASP A 73 6.21 -6.77 1.88
C ASP A 73 5.50 -6.66 0.50
N SER A 74 4.48 -7.50 0.27
CA SER A 74 3.77 -7.62 -1.03
C SER A 74 2.34 -7.14 -0.91
N CYS A 75 1.66 -6.81 -2.01
CA CYS A 75 0.30 -6.26 -1.98
C CYS A 75 -0.45 -6.64 -3.25
N SER A 76 -1.78 -6.70 -3.20
CA SER A 76 -2.61 -6.84 -4.41
C SER A 76 -3.69 -5.77 -4.44
N ALA A 77 -3.91 -5.17 -5.60
CA ALA A 77 -4.93 -4.13 -5.80
C ALA A 77 -5.77 -4.38 -7.06
N LEU A 78 -7.03 -3.95 -7.01
CA LEU A 78 -7.96 -4.01 -8.13
C LEU A 78 -8.86 -2.77 -8.15
N ILE A 79 -8.88 -2.08 -9.29
CA ILE A 79 -9.85 -1.04 -9.64
C ILE A 79 -10.76 -1.64 -10.71
N LYS A 80 -12.06 -1.73 -10.46
CA LYS A 80 -13.02 -2.43 -11.34
C LYS A 80 -14.18 -1.53 -11.70
N ILE A 81 -14.41 -1.35 -13.00
CA ILE A 81 -15.63 -0.73 -13.54
C ILE A 81 -16.71 -1.81 -13.66
N LEU A 82 -17.88 -1.59 -13.06
CA LEU A 82 -19.02 -2.50 -13.16
C LEU A 82 -19.75 -2.37 -14.51
N PRO A 83 -20.53 -3.40 -14.92
CA PRO A 83 -21.34 -3.34 -16.14
C PRO A 83 -22.17 -2.05 -16.24
N ASN A 84 -22.28 -1.50 -17.45
CA ASN A 84 -22.97 -0.23 -17.74
C ASN A 84 -22.43 0.99 -16.97
N ASN A 85 -21.18 0.92 -16.49
CA ASN A 85 -20.57 1.96 -15.64
C ASN A 85 -21.41 2.27 -14.40
N SER A 86 -22.13 1.28 -13.86
CA SER A 86 -23.06 1.50 -12.74
C SER A 86 -22.35 1.92 -11.46
N ASP A 87 -21.10 1.48 -11.29
CA ASP A 87 -20.24 1.79 -10.15
C ASP A 87 -18.77 1.49 -10.50
N ILE A 88 -17.86 1.94 -9.64
CA ILE A 88 -16.43 1.58 -9.70
C ILE A 88 -15.96 1.20 -8.30
N PHE A 89 -15.39 0.01 -8.17
CA PHE A 89 -14.71 -0.40 -6.95
C PHE A 89 -13.23 -0.05 -7.01
N VAL A 90 -12.68 0.34 -5.86
CA VAL A 90 -11.24 0.48 -5.61
C VAL A 90 -10.92 -0.37 -4.40
N SER A 91 -9.96 -1.28 -4.54
CA SER A 91 -9.66 -2.27 -3.50
C SER A 91 -8.18 -2.57 -3.38
N HIS A 92 -7.76 -2.88 -2.16
CA HIS A 92 -6.39 -3.17 -1.79
C HIS A 92 -6.33 -4.27 -0.72
N ALA A 93 -5.42 -5.22 -0.87
CA ALA A 93 -5.12 -6.27 0.10
C ALA A 93 -3.62 -6.22 0.43
N ASP A 94 -3.31 -5.83 1.65
CA ASP A 94 -1.95 -5.77 2.18
C ASP A 94 -1.44 -7.20 2.43
N TRP A 95 -0.21 -7.52 2.03
CA TRP A 95 0.46 -8.75 2.43
C TRP A 95 1.70 -8.45 3.25
N SER A 96 1.69 -8.91 4.49
CA SER A 96 2.76 -8.67 5.43
C SER A 96 3.00 -9.92 6.27
N ASN A 97 4.03 -9.85 7.12
CA ASN A 97 4.24 -10.83 8.17
C ASN A 97 3.05 -10.80 9.15
N PHE A 98 2.50 -11.96 9.54
CA PHE A 98 1.32 -11.99 10.42
C PHE A 98 1.54 -11.34 11.81
N ARG A 99 2.79 -11.08 12.22
CA ARG A 99 3.08 -10.28 13.43
C ARG A 99 2.60 -8.82 13.34
N THR A 100 2.34 -8.30 12.15
CA THR A 100 1.89 -6.91 11.95
C THR A 100 0.38 -6.76 12.11
N MET A 101 -0.39 -7.85 12.26
CA MET A 101 -1.86 -7.84 12.23
C MET A 101 -2.57 -7.09 13.37
N LEU A 102 -1.84 -6.38 14.23
CA LEU A 102 -2.42 -5.38 15.12
C LEU A 102 -2.79 -4.12 14.31
N LYS A 103 -3.96 -4.16 13.67
CA LYS A 103 -4.42 -3.14 12.71
C LYS A 103 -5.32 -2.09 13.37
N VAL A 104 -5.28 -0.86 12.84
CA VAL A 104 -6.14 0.27 13.23
C VAL A 104 -6.55 1.03 11.98
N ILE A 105 -7.85 1.16 11.72
CA ILE A 105 -8.33 2.13 10.71
C ILE A 105 -8.42 3.49 11.38
N LYS A 106 -7.79 4.50 10.78
CA LYS A 106 -7.71 5.86 11.31
C LYS A 106 -8.51 6.81 10.43
N ARG A 107 -9.09 7.82 11.07
CA ARG A 107 -9.64 9.01 10.41
C ARG A 107 -9.03 10.24 11.04
N TYR A 108 -8.33 11.03 10.24
CA TYR A 108 -7.82 12.32 10.66
C TYR A 108 -8.62 13.43 9.96
N SER A 109 -9.45 14.12 10.74
CA SER A 109 -10.14 15.35 10.33
C SER A 109 -9.42 16.54 10.93
N MET A 110 -8.45 17.09 10.18
CA MET A 110 -7.58 18.18 10.64
C MET A 110 -7.75 19.41 9.73
N PRO A 111 -8.14 20.59 10.26
CA PRO A 111 -8.31 21.81 9.49
C PRO A 111 -6.96 22.50 9.20
N LEU A 112 -5.98 21.74 8.69
CA LEU A 112 -4.65 22.24 8.38
C LEU A 112 -4.70 23.22 7.20
N LYS A 113 -3.77 24.17 7.21
CA LYS A 113 -3.60 25.18 6.16
C LYS A 113 -2.52 24.75 5.19
N ARG A 114 -2.59 25.22 3.95
CA ARG A 114 -1.53 24.96 2.94
C ARG A 114 -0.20 25.60 3.37
N THR A 115 -0.26 26.81 3.92
CA THR A 115 0.88 27.61 4.40
C THR A 115 0.58 28.22 5.78
N PRO A 116 1.59 28.72 6.52
CA PRO A 116 1.35 29.40 7.79
C PRO A 116 0.83 30.84 7.64
N MET A 117 0.71 31.34 6.40
CA MET A 117 0.33 32.72 6.13
C MET A 117 -1.13 33.01 6.49
N ALA A 118 -1.40 34.23 6.96
CA ALA A 118 -2.76 34.69 7.18
C ALA A 118 -3.57 34.62 5.87
N GLY A 119 -4.77 34.04 5.93
CA GLY A 119 -5.63 33.86 4.76
C GLY A 119 -5.35 32.60 3.92
N SER A 120 -4.39 31.75 4.32
CA SER A 120 -4.13 30.48 3.65
C SER A 120 -5.39 29.60 3.59
N SER A 121 -5.59 28.92 2.46
CA SER A 121 -6.70 27.98 2.29
C SER A 121 -6.44 26.69 3.08
N LEU A 122 -7.52 25.93 3.33
CA LEU A 122 -7.39 24.58 3.89
C LEU A 122 -6.75 23.65 2.87
N ILE A 123 -6.06 22.63 3.38
CA ILE A 123 -5.54 21.55 2.54
C ILE A 123 -6.70 20.75 1.89
N PRO A 124 -6.59 20.32 0.62
CA PRO A 124 -7.61 19.48 -0.03
C PRO A 124 -7.86 18.12 0.63
N GLY A 125 -6.89 17.57 1.37
CA GLY A 125 -7.01 16.32 2.14
C GLY A 125 -7.29 16.53 3.63
N ALA A 126 -8.09 17.53 3.99
CA ALA A 126 -8.36 17.91 5.38
C ALA A 126 -9.01 16.79 6.22
N ASP A 127 -9.76 15.89 5.59
CA ASP A 127 -10.32 14.70 6.22
C ASP A 127 -9.81 13.47 5.47
N THR A 128 -9.06 12.59 6.15
CA THR A 128 -8.42 11.40 5.55
C THR A 128 -8.75 10.15 6.34
N ILE A 129 -9.24 9.11 5.67
CA ILE A 129 -9.41 7.74 6.23
C ILE A 129 -8.36 6.83 5.64
N PHE A 130 -7.76 5.97 6.46
CA PHE A 130 -6.76 5.00 6.01
C PHE A 130 -6.63 3.80 6.95
N SER A 131 -6.31 2.63 6.42
CA SER A 131 -5.87 1.48 7.23
C SER A 131 -4.46 1.74 7.77
N SER A 132 -4.12 1.28 8.96
CA SER A 132 -2.85 1.64 9.62
C SER A 132 -2.53 0.70 10.79
N TYR A 133 -1.51 1.05 11.56
CA TYR A 133 -0.96 0.30 12.69
C TYR A 133 -0.76 1.21 13.91
N PRO A 134 -0.78 0.71 15.16
CA PRO A 134 -0.48 1.51 16.34
C PRO A 134 0.88 2.21 16.25
N GLY A 135 0.95 3.48 16.65
CA GLY A 135 2.20 4.25 16.63
C GLY A 135 2.62 4.79 15.26
N THR A 136 1.95 4.40 14.17
CA THR A 136 2.23 4.91 12.82
C THR A 136 1.31 6.09 12.46
N LEU A 137 1.78 7.08 11.70
CA LEU A 137 1.01 8.28 11.33
C LEU A 137 0.46 8.23 9.89
N HIS A 138 0.79 7.17 9.15
CA HIS A 138 0.38 6.90 7.77
C HIS A 138 -0.10 5.44 7.65
N SER A 139 -0.43 4.97 6.44
CA SER A 139 -1.10 3.69 6.23
C SER A 139 -0.16 2.49 6.33
N VAL A 140 1.02 2.54 5.72
CA VAL A 140 1.98 1.43 5.59
C VAL A 140 1.46 0.32 4.66
N ASP A 141 0.15 0.20 4.45
CA ASP A 141 -0.40 -0.84 3.60
C ASP A 141 -0.11 -0.65 2.10
N ASP A 142 -0.46 0.44 1.39
CA ASP A 142 -1.17 1.66 1.75
C ASP A 142 -2.61 1.75 1.14
N PHE A 143 -3.56 2.28 1.92
CA PHE A 143 -4.91 2.64 1.43
C PHE A 143 -5.40 3.94 2.08
N TYR A 144 -5.70 4.95 1.28
CA TYR A 144 -6.20 6.26 1.73
C TYR A 144 -7.47 6.68 0.98
N MET A 145 -8.36 7.35 1.69
CA MET A 145 -9.46 8.14 1.13
C MET A 145 -9.34 9.57 1.64
N THR A 146 -9.46 10.57 0.76
CA THR A 146 -9.33 11.99 1.14
C THR A 146 -10.58 12.81 0.80
N ARG A 147 -10.91 13.77 1.67
CA ARG A 147 -11.94 14.80 1.46
C ARG A 147 -11.42 16.18 1.93
N PRO A 148 -11.87 17.29 1.30
CA PRO A 148 -12.81 17.37 0.18
C PRO A 148 -12.28 16.89 -1.18
N GLY A 149 -10.99 16.57 -1.31
CA GLY A 149 -10.38 16.18 -2.60
C GLY A 149 -11.05 15.00 -3.32
N ASN A 150 -11.81 14.18 -2.60
CA ASN A 150 -12.63 13.09 -3.13
C ASN A 150 -11.81 12.08 -3.97
N MET A 151 -10.64 11.70 -3.44
CA MET A 151 -9.73 10.74 -4.06
C MET A 151 -9.55 9.49 -3.20
N THR A 152 -9.20 8.38 -3.84
CA THR A 152 -8.66 7.18 -3.20
C THR A 152 -7.26 6.93 -3.73
N ILE A 153 -6.32 6.68 -2.83
CA ILE A 153 -4.90 6.46 -3.13
C ILE A 153 -4.50 5.12 -2.55
N ILE A 154 -4.00 4.24 -3.39
CA ILE A 154 -3.50 2.91 -3.03
C ILE A 154 -2.19 2.66 -3.75
N GLU A 155 -1.38 1.72 -3.27
CA GLU A 155 -0.22 1.24 -4.02
C GLU A 155 -0.05 -0.27 -3.93
N THR A 156 0.89 -0.80 -4.71
CA THR A 156 1.58 -2.04 -4.34
C THR A 156 3.09 -1.85 -4.51
N THR A 157 3.88 -2.40 -3.58
CA THR A 157 5.34 -2.28 -3.61
C THR A 157 5.93 -2.93 -4.85
N ILE A 158 6.71 -2.19 -5.64
CA ILE A 158 7.44 -2.73 -6.79
C ILE A 158 8.91 -2.95 -6.44
N ASN A 159 9.42 -4.13 -6.80
CA ASN A 159 10.76 -4.51 -6.41
C ASN A 159 11.84 -3.86 -7.27
N ASN A 160 12.83 -3.22 -6.63
CA ASN A 160 14.09 -2.90 -7.28
C ASN A 160 15.09 -4.08 -7.16
N ASN A 161 15.23 -4.82 -8.26
CA ASN A 161 16.19 -5.91 -8.41
C ASN A 161 17.52 -5.46 -9.05
N ASN A 162 17.68 -4.16 -9.27
CA ASN A 162 18.91 -3.56 -9.77
C ASN A 162 19.66 -2.88 -8.61
N ASP A 163 20.60 -3.61 -8.01
CA ASP A 163 21.39 -3.11 -6.89
C ASP A 163 22.24 -1.90 -7.28
N ASP A 164 22.57 -1.74 -8.57
CA ASP A 164 23.26 -0.55 -9.07
C ASP A 164 22.40 0.69 -8.91
N LEU A 165 21.08 0.63 -8.75
CA LEU A 165 20.30 1.86 -8.51
C LEU A 165 20.42 2.34 -7.06
N THR A 166 20.72 1.44 -6.12
CA THR A 166 20.68 1.77 -4.69
C THR A 166 21.65 2.89 -4.33
N HIS A 167 22.80 3.05 -5.01
CA HIS A 167 23.77 4.10 -4.68
C HIS A 167 23.22 5.53 -4.79
N ASN A 168 22.12 5.72 -5.53
CA ASN A 168 21.42 7.00 -5.66
C ASN A 168 20.55 7.35 -4.45
N ILE A 169 20.34 6.44 -3.51
CA ILE A 169 19.72 6.74 -2.21
C ILE A 169 20.70 7.61 -1.41
N ILE A 170 20.35 8.88 -1.25
CA ILE A 170 21.13 9.89 -0.54
C ILE A 170 20.30 10.54 0.58
N PRO A 171 20.93 11.03 1.67
CA PRO A 171 20.21 11.59 2.82
C PRO A 171 19.60 12.98 2.59
N ILE A 172 19.85 13.61 1.44
CA ILE A 172 19.29 14.92 1.08
C ILE A 172 17.96 14.69 0.35
N SER A 173 16.97 14.26 1.11
CA SER A 173 15.66 13.81 0.61
C SER A 173 14.60 13.91 1.70
N VAL A 174 13.36 13.52 1.37
CA VAL A 174 12.25 13.40 2.32
C VAL A 174 11.76 11.95 2.30
N PRO A 175 11.68 11.27 3.47
CA PRO A 175 11.22 9.89 3.55
C PRO A 175 9.85 9.68 2.92
N GLU A 176 9.66 8.55 2.23
CA GLU A 176 8.41 8.18 1.57
C GLU A 176 7.17 8.47 2.42
N TRP A 177 7.14 8.02 3.69
CA TRP A 177 5.97 8.17 4.56
C TRP A 177 5.53 9.63 4.74
N MET A 178 6.48 10.57 4.70
CA MET A 178 6.16 11.99 4.75
C MET A 178 5.62 12.45 3.40
N ARG A 179 6.24 12.02 2.30
CA ARG A 179 5.84 12.37 0.93
C ARG A 179 4.40 11.93 0.64
N VAL A 180 4.01 10.70 0.97
CA VAL A 180 2.63 10.21 0.80
C VAL A 180 1.63 11.04 1.60
N VAL A 181 1.93 11.35 2.87
CA VAL A 181 1.01 12.15 3.69
C VAL A 181 0.92 13.59 3.18
N ILE A 182 2.02 14.19 2.74
CA ILE A 182 2.03 15.54 2.16
C ILE A 182 1.23 15.57 0.85
N ALA A 183 1.44 14.60 -0.05
CA ALA A 183 0.71 14.48 -1.29
C ALA A 183 -0.80 14.29 -1.04
N ASN A 184 -1.18 13.44 -0.09
CA ASN A 184 -2.58 13.25 0.32
C ASN A 184 -3.20 14.54 0.87
N ARG A 185 -2.43 15.36 1.61
CA ARG A 185 -2.91 16.64 2.13
C ARG A 185 -3.11 17.67 1.03
N LEU A 186 -2.13 17.86 0.14
CA LEU A 186 -2.04 19.04 -0.74
C LEU A 186 -2.77 18.89 -2.08
N SER A 187 -3.14 17.68 -2.47
CA SER A 187 -3.55 17.38 -3.85
C SER A 187 -5.06 17.29 -4.02
N ASP A 188 -5.56 17.81 -5.14
CA ASP A 188 -6.98 17.76 -5.53
C ASP A 188 -7.19 17.05 -6.89
N SER A 189 -6.14 16.45 -7.45
CA SER A 189 -6.19 15.62 -8.64
C SER A 189 -5.06 14.58 -8.62
N GLY A 190 -5.15 13.55 -9.47
CA GLY A 190 -4.10 12.55 -9.62
C GLY A 190 -2.76 13.14 -10.06
N GLN A 191 -2.77 14.09 -10.99
CA GLN A 191 -1.55 14.75 -11.44
C GLN A 191 -0.95 15.65 -10.35
N ASP A 192 -1.77 16.37 -9.58
CA ASP A 192 -1.26 17.15 -8.44
C ASP A 192 -0.63 16.24 -7.38
N TRP A 193 -1.21 15.06 -7.17
CA TRP A 193 -0.68 14.06 -6.24
C TRP A 193 0.71 13.61 -6.66
N VAL A 194 0.90 13.24 -7.93
CA VAL A 194 2.21 12.89 -8.50
C VAL A 194 3.19 14.05 -8.32
N ASN A 195 2.79 15.27 -8.68
CA ASN A 195 3.66 16.45 -8.59
C ASN A 195 4.13 16.72 -7.15
N ASN A 196 3.29 16.46 -6.15
CA ASN A 196 3.65 16.62 -4.73
C ASN A 196 4.46 15.45 -4.17
N PHE A 197 4.11 14.21 -4.53
CA PHE A 197 4.73 13.00 -3.98
C PHE A 197 6.20 12.83 -4.38
N PHE A 198 6.54 13.21 -5.62
CA PHE A 198 7.90 13.02 -6.14
C PHE A 198 8.86 14.16 -5.81
N LEU A 199 8.41 15.20 -5.10
CA LEU A 199 9.31 16.20 -4.54
C LEU A 199 10.24 15.56 -3.51
N PHE A 200 11.55 15.77 -3.67
CA PHE A 200 12.59 15.27 -2.77
C PHE A 200 12.56 13.74 -2.58
N ASN A 201 12.21 12.98 -3.62
CA ASN A 201 12.21 11.52 -3.64
C ASN A 201 13.50 10.95 -3.02
N ASP A 202 13.35 10.11 -2.00
CA ASP A 202 14.43 9.44 -1.26
C ASP A 202 14.86 8.10 -1.89
N GLY A 203 14.08 7.61 -2.87
CA GLY A 203 14.34 6.35 -3.56
C GLY A 203 14.11 5.11 -2.70
N THR A 204 13.38 5.26 -1.59
CA THR A 204 12.99 4.14 -0.73
C THR A 204 11.49 3.90 -0.81
N TYR A 205 11.09 2.67 -0.45
CA TYR A 205 9.73 2.17 -0.53
C TYR A 205 9.12 2.43 -1.92
N ASN A 206 9.69 1.74 -2.90
CA ASN A 206 9.42 1.94 -4.32
C ASN A 206 8.11 1.25 -4.70
N ASN A 207 7.10 2.02 -5.09
CA ASN A 207 5.73 1.51 -5.26
C ASN A 207 5.13 1.87 -6.63
N GLU A 208 4.14 1.10 -7.08
CA GLU A 208 3.17 1.50 -8.10
C GLU A 208 1.96 2.15 -7.41
N TRP A 209 1.88 3.47 -7.46
CA TRP A 209 0.78 4.26 -6.94
C TRP A 209 -0.37 4.36 -7.93
N MET A 210 -1.59 4.14 -7.45
CA MET A 210 -2.83 4.34 -8.19
C MET A 210 -3.67 5.40 -7.49
N ILE A 211 -3.87 6.53 -8.17
CA ILE A 211 -4.63 7.67 -7.66
C ILE A 211 -5.94 7.75 -8.42
N VAL A 212 -7.04 7.48 -7.72
CA VAL A 212 -8.40 7.47 -8.25
C VAL A 212 -9.13 8.75 -7.85
N ASP A 213 -9.45 9.60 -8.83
CA ASP A 213 -10.23 10.81 -8.64
C ASP A 213 -11.72 10.58 -8.92
N PHE A 214 -12.49 10.35 -7.86
CA PHE A 214 -13.93 10.11 -7.98
C PHE A 214 -14.72 11.34 -8.47
N LYS A 215 -14.10 12.54 -8.54
CA LYS A 215 -14.72 13.71 -9.20
C LYS A 215 -14.85 13.51 -10.72
N GLN A 216 -14.09 12.57 -11.31
CA GLN A 216 -14.12 12.26 -12.73
C GLN A 216 -15.05 11.11 -13.11
N PHE A 217 -15.87 10.63 -12.17
CA PHE A 217 -16.83 9.56 -12.42
C PHE A 217 -18.24 9.97 -11.99
N THR A 218 -19.23 9.52 -12.75
CA THR A 218 -20.65 9.63 -12.42
C THR A 218 -21.30 8.31 -12.80
N PRO A 219 -22.01 7.64 -11.87
CA PRO A 219 -22.69 6.38 -12.17
C PRO A 219 -23.55 6.44 -13.45
N GLY A 220 -23.39 5.42 -14.30
CA GLY A 220 -24.02 5.33 -15.62
C GLY A 220 -23.25 6.04 -16.75
N GLN A 221 -22.11 6.68 -16.46
CA GLN A 221 -21.25 7.32 -17.46
C GLN A 221 -19.85 6.74 -17.40
N SER A 222 -19.16 6.69 -18.54
CA SER A 222 -17.75 6.28 -18.58
C SER A 222 -16.90 7.27 -17.78
N PRO A 223 -15.89 6.80 -17.01
CA PRO A 223 -14.87 7.66 -16.44
C PRO A 223 -14.30 8.67 -17.42
N ARG A 224 -14.14 9.91 -16.97
CA ARG A 224 -13.48 10.98 -17.74
C ARG A 224 -11.98 10.96 -17.47
N LYS A 225 -11.19 11.48 -18.42
CA LYS A 225 -9.73 11.66 -18.26
C LYS A 225 -9.40 12.32 -16.92
N GLY A 226 -8.31 11.85 -16.31
CA GLY A 226 -7.91 12.19 -14.95
C GLY A 226 -8.57 11.33 -13.87
N PHE A 227 -9.39 10.33 -14.21
CA PHE A 227 -9.99 9.43 -13.22
C PHE A 227 -8.95 8.53 -12.56
N LEU A 228 -8.04 7.94 -13.34
CA LEU A 228 -6.97 7.10 -12.82
C LEU A 228 -5.61 7.63 -13.28
N THR A 229 -4.80 8.12 -12.34
CA THR A 229 -3.38 8.37 -12.56
C THR A 229 -2.58 7.23 -11.93
N VAL A 230 -1.68 6.63 -12.70
CA VAL A 230 -0.75 5.60 -12.19
C VAL A 230 0.66 6.18 -12.21
N ALA A 231 1.40 5.98 -11.13
CA ALA A 231 2.80 6.39 -11.06
C ALA A 231 3.67 5.30 -10.44
N GLU A 232 4.83 5.04 -11.03
CA GLU A 232 5.82 4.12 -10.49
C GLU A 232 7.02 4.89 -9.99
N GLN A 233 7.47 4.57 -8.78
CA GLN A 233 8.74 5.04 -8.23
C GLN A 233 9.80 3.96 -8.40
N LEU A 234 10.94 4.33 -8.97
CA LEU A 234 12.20 3.61 -8.75
C LEU A 234 13.19 4.55 -8.06
N VAL A 235 14.34 4.04 -7.63
CA VAL A 235 15.34 4.85 -6.92
C VAL A 235 15.68 6.11 -7.73
N THR A 236 15.32 7.28 -7.19
CA THR A 236 15.50 8.63 -7.75
C THR A 236 14.81 8.95 -9.09
N ASN A 237 13.99 8.05 -9.64
CA ASN A 237 13.26 8.28 -10.88
C ASN A 237 11.78 7.90 -10.73
N PHE A 238 10.92 8.50 -11.54
CA PHE A 238 9.53 8.11 -11.58
C PHE A 238 8.95 8.23 -12.98
N LEU A 239 7.91 7.45 -13.24
CA LEU A 239 7.06 7.59 -14.40
C LEU A 239 5.63 7.70 -13.93
N SER A 240 4.82 8.49 -14.63
CA SER A 240 3.41 8.64 -14.32
C SER A 240 2.60 8.89 -15.59
N GLU A 241 1.43 8.26 -15.69
CA GLU A 241 0.51 8.47 -16.80
C GLU A 241 -0.95 8.49 -16.31
N ASP A 242 -1.81 9.18 -17.06
CA ASP A 242 -3.26 9.04 -16.95
C ASP A 242 -3.69 7.73 -17.63
N MET A 243 -4.04 6.74 -16.81
CA MET A 243 -4.43 5.39 -17.23
C MET A 243 -5.94 5.22 -17.37
N THR A 244 -6.70 6.32 -17.40
CA THR A 244 -8.16 6.27 -17.54
C THR A 244 -8.60 5.52 -18.79
N ASP A 245 -8.01 5.81 -19.95
CA ASP A 245 -8.39 5.17 -21.21
C ASP A 245 -8.11 3.65 -21.18
N THR A 246 -6.99 3.24 -20.57
CA THR A 246 -6.64 1.83 -20.35
C THR A 246 -7.65 1.14 -19.42
N LEU A 247 -8.01 1.79 -18.30
CA LEU A 247 -9.00 1.28 -17.36
C LEU A 247 -10.38 1.12 -18.03
N VAL A 248 -10.82 2.09 -18.84
CA VAL A 248 -12.10 2.03 -19.56
C VAL A 248 -12.10 0.89 -20.57
N ASN A 249 -11.03 0.76 -21.37
CA ASN A 249 -10.92 -0.28 -22.39
C ASN A 249 -10.89 -1.69 -21.79
N ASN A 250 -10.17 -1.88 -20.69
CA ASN A 250 -10.04 -3.19 -20.04
C ASN A 250 -11.19 -3.47 -19.05
N THR A 251 -11.91 -2.44 -18.61
CA THR A 251 -12.86 -2.43 -17.49
C THR A 251 -12.25 -2.70 -16.11
N TYR A 252 -10.93 -2.80 -16.00
CA TYR A 252 -10.20 -2.95 -14.74
C TYR A 252 -8.74 -2.47 -14.85
N TRP A 253 -8.15 -2.18 -13.69
CA TRP A 253 -6.72 -2.04 -13.47
C TRP A 253 -6.34 -2.93 -12.29
N ALA A 254 -5.26 -3.71 -12.43
CA ALA A 254 -4.77 -4.58 -11.36
C ALA A 254 -3.29 -4.31 -11.12
N SER A 255 -2.88 -4.36 -9.85
CA SER A 255 -1.50 -4.18 -9.40
C SER A 255 -1.13 -5.28 -8.41
N TYR A 256 0.11 -5.78 -8.50
CA TYR A 256 0.54 -7.04 -7.87
C TYR A 256 2.08 -7.13 -7.79
N ASN A 257 2.73 -6.05 -7.34
CA ASN A 257 4.17 -5.95 -7.07
C ASN A 257 5.13 -6.11 -8.26
N ASN A 258 4.62 -6.06 -9.49
CA ASN A 258 5.43 -6.12 -10.71
C ASN A 258 5.25 -4.83 -11.50
N VAL A 259 6.32 -4.38 -12.15
CA VAL A 259 6.41 -3.08 -12.78
C VAL A 259 5.60 -3.05 -14.09
N TYR A 260 4.69 -2.10 -14.23
CA TYR A 260 3.88 -1.87 -15.41
C TYR A 260 4.71 -1.24 -16.55
N PHE A 261 5.36 -0.09 -16.30
CA PHE A 261 5.98 0.68 -17.38
C PHE A 261 7.18 -0.08 -17.99
N PRO A 262 7.22 -0.31 -19.32
CA PRO A 262 8.27 -1.11 -19.95
C PRO A 262 9.69 -0.60 -19.68
N GLU A 263 9.88 0.72 -19.63
CA GLU A 263 11.16 1.34 -19.30
C GLU A 263 11.64 0.94 -17.89
N PHE A 264 10.72 0.98 -16.92
CA PHE A 264 11.02 0.65 -15.53
C PHE A 264 11.18 -0.86 -15.32
N ARG A 265 10.50 -1.72 -16.08
CA ARG A 265 10.73 -3.18 -16.06
C ARG A 265 12.17 -3.54 -16.42
N LYS A 266 12.71 -2.87 -17.43
CA LYS A 266 14.11 -3.04 -17.81
C LYS A 266 15.06 -2.47 -16.76
N LEU A 267 14.77 -1.26 -16.26
CA LEU A 267 15.63 -0.54 -15.32
C LEU A 267 15.73 -1.21 -13.95
N SER A 268 14.61 -1.73 -13.43
CA SER A 268 14.50 -2.42 -12.14
C SER A 268 15.14 -3.81 -12.13
N GLY A 269 15.52 -4.36 -13.29
CA GLY A 269 16.06 -5.73 -13.40
C GLY A 269 14.99 -6.83 -13.47
N GLU A 270 13.69 -6.49 -13.52
CA GLU A 270 12.60 -7.47 -13.61
C GLU A 270 12.74 -8.40 -14.83
N GLU A 271 13.08 -7.87 -16.00
CA GLU A 271 13.25 -8.68 -17.22
C GLU A 271 14.33 -9.76 -17.09
N ALA A 272 15.42 -9.47 -16.38
CA ALA A 272 16.49 -10.43 -16.12
C ALA A 272 16.02 -11.50 -15.13
N LEU A 273 15.27 -11.09 -14.11
CA LEU A 273 14.72 -11.99 -13.10
C LEU A 273 13.73 -12.98 -13.70
N VAL A 274 12.84 -12.53 -14.60
CA VAL A 274 11.91 -13.41 -15.35
C VAL A 274 12.66 -14.46 -16.16
N LYS A 275 13.76 -14.09 -16.85
CA LYS A 275 14.57 -15.03 -17.62
C LYS A 275 15.26 -16.07 -16.73
N GLN A 276 15.67 -15.66 -15.53
CA GLN A 276 16.40 -16.52 -14.60
C GLN A 276 15.47 -17.45 -13.81
N LYS A 277 14.33 -16.96 -13.34
CA LYS A 277 13.50 -17.61 -12.34
C LYS A 277 12.11 -18.03 -12.82
N GLY A 278 11.74 -17.62 -14.04
CA GLY A 278 10.41 -17.86 -14.59
C GLY A 278 9.43 -16.72 -14.31
N PRO A 279 8.27 -16.74 -14.98
CA PRO A 279 7.30 -15.64 -14.97
C PRO A 279 6.36 -15.62 -13.76
N GLU A 280 6.18 -16.73 -13.05
CA GLU A 280 5.06 -16.95 -12.11
C GLU A 280 4.98 -15.92 -10.97
N LEU A 281 6.14 -15.42 -10.52
CA LEU A 281 6.23 -14.34 -9.54
C LEU A 281 6.54 -12.99 -10.19
N TYR A 282 7.47 -12.97 -11.15
CA TYR A 282 8.20 -11.76 -11.53
C TYR A 282 7.74 -11.11 -12.83
N SER A 283 6.82 -11.73 -13.57
CA SER A 283 6.36 -11.13 -14.81
C SER A 283 5.13 -10.25 -14.56
N TRP A 284 5.23 -8.97 -14.92
CA TRP A 284 4.04 -8.10 -14.94
C TRP A 284 2.86 -8.72 -15.69
N LYS A 285 3.07 -9.30 -16.88
CA LYS A 285 1.97 -9.87 -17.68
C LYS A 285 1.66 -11.32 -17.35
N ASN A 286 2.68 -12.12 -17.02
CA ASN A 286 2.55 -13.59 -16.99
C ASN A 286 2.65 -14.19 -15.58
N SER A 287 2.74 -13.37 -14.54
CA SER A 287 2.66 -13.84 -13.16
C SER A 287 1.31 -14.45 -12.83
N SER A 288 1.29 -15.24 -11.76
CA SER A 288 0.09 -15.96 -11.33
C SER A 288 -1.04 -15.00 -10.98
N ARG A 289 -0.73 -13.91 -10.26
CA ARG A 289 -1.71 -12.86 -9.92
C ARG A 289 -2.23 -12.12 -11.14
N ALA A 290 -1.36 -11.76 -12.09
CA ALA A 290 -1.77 -11.13 -13.35
C ALA A 290 -2.81 -11.99 -14.10
N LYS A 291 -2.52 -13.29 -14.22
CA LYS A 291 -3.40 -14.26 -14.90
C LYS A 291 -4.70 -14.52 -14.15
N ILE A 292 -4.67 -14.55 -12.81
CA ILE A 292 -5.88 -14.71 -12.00
C ILE A 292 -6.77 -13.47 -12.16
N PHE A 293 -6.20 -12.26 -12.08
CA PHE A 293 -6.95 -11.02 -12.36
C PHE A 293 -7.53 -11.02 -13.78
N GLU A 294 -6.73 -11.32 -14.80
CA GLU A 294 -7.19 -11.38 -16.19
C GLU A 294 -8.34 -12.37 -16.38
N ARG A 295 -8.29 -13.54 -15.73
CA ARG A 295 -9.34 -14.57 -15.80
C ARG A 295 -10.61 -14.15 -15.05
N ASP A 296 -10.47 -13.64 -13.83
CA ASP A 296 -11.56 -13.61 -12.85
C ASP A 296 -12.14 -12.23 -12.58
N HIS A 297 -11.50 -11.13 -12.99
CA HIS A 297 -11.99 -9.78 -12.70
C HIS A 297 -13.44 -9.55 -13.20
N VAL A 298 -13.85 -10.26 -14.26
CA VAL A 298 -15.21 -10.19 -14.83
C VAL A 298 -16.29 -10.74 -13.90
N THR A 299 -15.93 -11.58 -12.93
CA THR A 299 -16.85 -12.13 -11.92
C THR A 299 -17.26 -11.09 -10.87
N VAL A 300 -16.50 -9.98 -10.78
CA VAL A 300 -16.79 -8.88 -9.87
C VAL A 300 -17.93 -8.03 -10.41
N VAL A 301 -19.12 -8.24 -9.86
CA VAL A 301 -20.36 -7.54 -10.24
C VAL A 301 -21.04 -6.80 -9.08
N ASN A 302 -20.58 -7.03 -7.86
CA ASN A 302 -21.04 -6.37 -6.64
C ASN A 302 -19.98 -6.45 -5.53
N LEU A 303 -20.27 -5.84 -4.38
CA LEU A 303 -19.36 -5.80 -3.23
C LEU A 303 -18.95 -7.19 -2.72
N THR A 304 -19.89 -8.14 -2.65
CA THR A 304 -19.61 -9.51 -2.19
C THR A 304 -18.61 -10.20 -3.11
N THR A 305 -18.81 -10.09 -4.44
CA THR A 305 -17.86 -10.65 -5.41
C THR A 305 -16.51 -9.92 -5.43
N MET A 306 -16.48 -8.62 -5.13
CA MET A 306 -15.23 -7.87 -4.98
C MET A 306 -14.45 -8.33 -3.74
N ILE A 307 -15.15 -8.52 -2.61
CA ILE A 307 -14.57 -9.11 -1.40
C ILE A 307 -13.95 -10.47 -1.73
N HIS A 308 -14.71 -11.36 -2.35
CA HIS A 308 -14.20 -12.70 -2.70
C HIS A 308 -12.98 -12.64 -3.63
N MET A 309 -12.96 -11.72 -4.61
CA MET A 309 -11.80 -11.56 -5.50
C MET A 309 -10.55 -11.16 -4.72
N MET A 310 -10.65 -10.14 -3.85
CA MET A 310 -9.51 -9.67 -3.04
C MET A 310 -9.13 -10.61 -1.90
N ARG A 311 -9.95 -11.62 -1.65
CA ARG A 311 -9.75 -12.69 -0.65
C ARG A 311 -9.44 -14.04 -1.29
N TYR A 312 -9.24 -14.08 -2.60
CA TYR A 312 -9.13 -15.33 -3.35
C TYR A 312 -7.82 -16.07 -3.07
N ASN A 313 -7.95 -17.32 -2.60
CA ASN A 313 -6.86 -18.26 -2.48
C ASN A 313 -7.37 -19.71 -2.58
N ASP A 314 -7.25 -20.33 -3.74
CA ASP A 314 -7.55 -21.76 -3.95
C ASP A 314 -6.30 -22.52 -4.46
N PHE A 315 -5.16 -22.24 -3.85
CA PHE A 315 -3.84 -22.58 -4.39
C PHE A 315 -3.59 -24.07 -4.68
N LYS A 316 -4.31 -24.99 -4.02
CA LYS A 316 -4.16 -26.44 -4.24
C LYS A 316 -4.85 -26.90 -5.52
N ASN A 317 -5.91 -26.21 -5.93
CA ASN A 317 -6.77 -26.59 -7.04
C ASN A 317 -6.58 -25.68 -8.26
N ASP A 318 -6.24 -24.40 -8.07
CA ASP A 318 -6.04 -23.45 -9.16
C ASP A 318 -4.78 -23.81 -9.98
N PRO A 319 -4.90 -24.08 -11.30
CA PRO A 319 -3.74 -24.32 -12.15
C PRO A 319 -2.80 -23.12 -12.27
N LEU A 320 -3.26 -21.90 -11.98
CA LEU A 320 -2.43 -20.70 -11.96
C LEU A 320 -1.56 -20.59 -10.70
N SER A 321 -1.82 -21.39 -9.66
CA SER A 321 -1.00 -21.43 -8.45
C SER A 321 0.07 -22.53 -8.45
N ARG A 322 0.35 -23.12 -9.62
CA ARG A 322 1.35 -24.17 -9.80
C ARG A 322 2.76 -23.58 -9.91
N CYS A 323 3.73 -24.24 -9.28
CA CYS A 323 5.16 -23.97 -9.46
C CYS A 323 5.96 -25.25 -9.69
N ASN A 324 7.19 -25.10 -10.17
CA ASN A 324 8.18 -26.19 -10.20
C ASN A 324 8.74 -26.44 -8.79
N CYS A 325 7.86 -26.91 -7.91
CA CYS A 325 8.06 -27.07 -6.47
C CYS A 325 7.46 -28.42 -6.03
N SER A 326 7.74 -28.83 -4.80
CA SER A 326 7.15 -30.03 -4.18
C SER A 326 6.59 -29.67 -2.81
N PRO A 327 5.26 -29.71 -2.60
CA PRO A 327 4.21 -30.05 -3.56
C PRO A 327 4.15 -29.06 -4.74
N PRO A 328 3.54 -29.41 -5.89
CA PRO A 328 3.59 -28.62 -7.13
C PRO A 328 2.58 -27.47 -7.11
N TYR A 329 2.55 -26.69 -6.02
CA TYR A 329 1.76 -25.47 -5.85
C TYR A 329 2.37 -24.62 -4.74
N SER A 330 2.05 -23.34 -4.73
CA SER A 330 2.34 -22.45 -3.60
C SER A 330 1.17 -21.50 -3.37
N SER A 331 0.82 -21.28 -2.09
CA SER A 331 -0.21 -20.32 -1.71
C SER A 331 0.19 -18.86 -1.96
N GLU A 332 1.48 -18.57 -2.19
CA GLU A 332 1.99 -17.26 -2.62
C GLU A 332 1.44 -16.87 -4.01
N LEU A 333 1.10 -17.86 -4.84
CA LEU A 333 0.67 -17.67 -6.23
C LEU A 333 -0.85 -17.43 -6.34
N THR A 334 -1.40 -16.59 -5.46
CA THR A 334 -2.84 -16.25 -5.37
C THR A 334 -3.04 -14.75 -5.13
N ILE A 335 -4.28 -14.24 -5.11
CA ILE A 335 -4.56 -12.80 -4.83
C ILE A 335 -4.41 -12.48 -3.35
N ALA A 336 -4.72 -13.43 -2.47
CA ALA A 336 -4.58 -13.28 -1.02
C ALA A 336 -3.72 -14.42 -0.45
N ALA A 337 -2.40 -14.27 -0.46
CA ALA A 337 -1.48 -15.34 -0.07
C ALA A 337 -1.70 -15.88 1.36
N ARG A 338 -1.33 -17.15 1.55
CA ARG A 338 -1.42 -17.90 2.82
C ARG A 338 -0.18 -18.77 3.01
N CYS A 339 1.00 -18.15 3.06
CA CYS A 339 2.27 -18.89 3.04
C CYS A 339 2.47 -19.79 4.26
N ASP A 340 1.68 -19.58 5.32
CA ASP A 340 1.59 -20.45 6.49
C ASP A 340 0.97 -21.82 6.17
N LEU A 341 0.28 -21.96 5.05
CA LEU A 341 -0.32 -23.22 4.58
C LEU A 341 0.58 -24.01 3.62
N ASN A 342 1.73 -23.45 3.21
CA ASN A 342 2.73 -24.17 2.43
C ASN A 342 3.45 -25.17 3.35
N PRO A 343 3.67 -26.44 2.96
CA PRO A 343 4.40 -27.37 3.81
C PRO A 343 5.82 -26.89 4.12
N SER A 344 6.19 -26.88 5.41
CA SER A 344 7.54 -26.47 5.86
C SER A 344 8.67 -27.39 5.37
N ASN A 345 8.35 -28.65 5.06
CA ASN A 345 9.24 -29.62 4.45
C ASN A 345 9.18 -29.63 2.91
N GLY A 346 8.48 -28.68 2.30
CA GLY A 346 8.40 -28.54 0.86
C GLY A 346 9.71 -28.07 0.23
N THR A 347 9.87 -28.32 -1.07
CA THR A 347 10.98 -27.82 -1.87
C THR A 347 10.47 -26.75 -2.81
N TYR A 348 10.98 -25.53 -2.66
CA TYR A 348 10.53 -24.36 -3.42
C TYR A 348 11.70 -23.77 -4.21
N PRO A 349 11.50 -23.37 -5.48
CA PRO A 349 12.56 -22.82 -6.31
C PRO A 349 12.97 -21.41 -5.89
N ASP A 350 12.14 -20.74 -5.10
CA ASP A 350 12.43 -19.44 -4.50
C ASP A 350 11.82 -19.33 -3.09
N SER A 351 12.43 -18.50 -2.25
CA SER A 351 12.07 -18.26 -0.86
C SER A 351 10.63 -17.73 -0.69
N PRO A 352 10.12 -16.77 -1.51
CA PRO A 352 8.75 -16.29 -1.37
C PRO A 352 7.68 -17.37 -1.51
N LEU A 353 7.95 -18.42 -2.30
CA LEU A 353 7.01 -19.52 -2.53
C LEU A 353 6.89 -20.49 -1.35
N GLY A 354 7.79 -20.39 -0.36
CA GLY A 354 7.90 -21.35 0.73
C GLY A 354 6.95 -21.13 1.90
N HIS A 355 7.18 -21.92 2.96
CA HIS A 355 6.49 -21.79 4.25
C HIS A 355 6.97 -20.54 4.99
N ARG A 356 6.08 -19.58 5.18
CA ARG A 356 6.37 -18.30 5.84
C ARG A 356 5.16 -17.84 6.64
N ILE A 357 5.40 -17.16 7.75
CA ILE A 357 4.37 -16.44 8.50
C ILE A 357 4.01 -15.12 7.80
N HIS A 358 3.59 -15.23 6.54
CA HIS A 358 3.39 -14.12 5.62
C HIS A 358 2.20 -14.41 4.71
N GLY A 359 1.50 -13.39 4.28
CA GLY A 359 0.39 -13.49 3.35
C GLY A 359 -0.50 -12.26 3.45
N ALA A 360 -1.63 -12.28 2.75
CA ALA A 360 -2.59 -11.19 2.85
C ALA A 360 -3.10 -11.05 4.29
N THR A 361 -2.98 -9.87 4.89
CA THR A 361 -3.39 -9.62 6.28
C THR A 361 -4.72 -8.89 6.38
N ASP A 362 -5.24 -8.38 5.27
CA ASP A 362 -6.51 -7.66 5.24
C ASP A 362 -7.12 -7.62 3.82
N ALA A 363 -8.26 -6.93 3.70
CA ALA A 363 -8.73 -6.33 2.46
C ALA A 363 -9.50 -5.04 2.77
N LYS A 364 -9.28 -3.98 1.99
CA LYS A 364 -9.99 -2.68 2.07
C LYS A 364 -10.63 -2.37 0.73
N ILE A 365 -11.91 -1.99 0.74
CA ILE A 365 -12.71 -1.77 -0.46
C ILE A 365 -13.55 -0.51 -0.29
N THR A 366 -13.53 0.36 -1.29
CA THR A 366 -14.50 1.45 -1.44
C THR A 366 -15.08 1.45 -2.85
N ASN A 367 -16.13 2.23 -3.06
CA ASN A 367 -16.77 2.45 -4.34
C ASN A 367 -17.29 3.89 -4.42
N TYR A 368 -18.00 4.26 -5.49
CA TYR A 368 -18.50 5.63 -5.62
C TYR A 368 -19.39 6.05 -4.45
N ALA A 369 -20.39 5.23 -4.10
CA ALA A 369 -21.32 5.55 -3.02
C ALA A 369 -20.64 5.63 -1.64
N MET A 370 -19.72 4.72 -1.36
CA MET A 370 -18.92 4.72 -0.13
C MET A 370 -17.98 5.93 -0.08
N MET A 371 -17.39 6.34 -1.20
CA MET A 371 -16.58 7.56 -1.27
C MET A 371 -17.41 8.82 -0.98
N GLN A 372 -18.63 8.93 -1.56
CA GLN A 372 -19.53 10.06 -1.27
C GLN A 372 -19.93 10.14 0.21
N ASN A 373 -20.10 8.98 0.85
CA ASN A 373 -20.39 8.86 2.28
C ASN A 373 -19.13 8.82 3.17
N PHE A 374 -17.95 8.92 2.57
CA PHE A 374 -16.64 8.82 3.21
C PHE A 374 -16.48 7.60 4.12
N ASN A 375 -16.64 6.43 3.52
CA ASN A 375 -16.54 5.16 4.21
C ASN A 375 -15.88 4.07 3.35
N LEU A 376 -15.59 2.93 3.97
CA LEU A 376 -15.06 1.75 3.31
C LEU A 376 -15.62 0.49 3.97
N VAL A 377 -15.42 -0.63 3.29
CA VAL A 377 -15.48 -1.96 3.90
C VAL A 377 -14.06 -2.43 4.13
N ALA A 378 -13.81 -3.00 5.30
CA ALA A 378 -12.54 -3.60 5.65
C ALA A 378 -12.74 -5.00 6.24
N ILE A 379 -11.77 -5.88 6.01
CA ILE A 379 -11.67 -7.23 6.56
C ILE A 379 -10.27 -7.36 7.15
N ALA A 380 -10.16 -7.80 8.41
CA ALA A 380 -8.87 -8.01 9.05
C ALA A 380 -8.55 -9.51 9.15
N GLY A 381 -7.29 -9.85 8.91
CA GLY A 381 -6.73 -11.19 9.02
C GLY A 381 -6.62 -11.96 7.70
N PRO A 382 -5.93 -13.11 7.72
CA PRO A 382 -5.66 -13.90 6.53
C PRO A 382 -6.91 -14.52 5.93
N THR A 383 -6.83 -14.81 4.63
CA THR A 383 -7.63 -15.80 3.89
C THR A 383 -8.51 -16.78 4.67
N SER A 384 -9.83 -16.73 4.72
CA SER A 384 -10.66 -17.80 5.30
C SER A 384 -11.88 -18.19 4.46
N ASP A 385 -12.01 -17.63 3.26
CA ASP A 385 -13.13 -17.90 2.35
C ASP A 385 -13.11 -19.35 1.84
N THR A 386 -11.93 -19.82 1.43
CA THR A 386 -11.67 -21.17 0.88
C THR A 386 -10.56 -21.90 1.63
N GLN A 387 -10.00 -21.27 2.67
CA GLN A 387 -8.90 -21.78 3.48
C GLN A 387 -9.32 -21.87 4.96
N PRO A 388 -8.71 -22.75 5.77
CA PRO A 388 -8.97 -22.74 7.20
C PRO A 388 -8.57 -21.39 7.81
N PRO A 389 -9.36 -20.85 8.76
CA PRO A 389 -8.95 -19.66 9.52
C PRO A 389 -7.56 -19.85 10.14
N PHE A 390 -6.75 -18.81 10.13
CA PHE A 390 -5.45 -18.84 10.82
C PHE A 390 -5.67 -18.81 12.34
N VAL A 391 -4.95 -19.67 13.07
CA VAL A 391 -5.01 -19.76 14.53
C VAL A 391 -3.57 -19.80 15.05
N TRP A 392 -3.18 -18.84 15.90
CA TRP A 392 -1.82 -18.75 16.42
C TRP A 392 -1.42 -20.03 17.15
N SER A 393 -2.23 -20.46 18.13
CA SER A 393 -2.00 -21.62 18.99
C SER A 393 -1.95 -22.97 18.25
N GLU A 394 -2.48 -23.05 17.04
CA GLU A 394 -2.42 -24.25 16.18
C GLU A 394 -1.31 -24.17 15.12
N SER A 395 -0.65 -23.02 14.99
CA SER A 395 0.43 -22.79 14.02
C SER A 395 1.80 -23.20 14.57
N ASP A 396 2.73 -23.57 13.69
CA ASP A 396 4.12 -23.83 14.09
C ASP A 396 4.92 -22.55 14.40
N PHE A 397 4.26 -21.39 14.41
CA PHE A 397 4.84 -20.09 14.68
C PHE A 397 4.52 -19.54 16.08
N ASP A 398 3.58 -20.13 16.81
CA ASP A 398 3.08 -19.68 18.12
C ASP A 398 4.23 -19.29 19.08
N THR A 399 5.16 -20.22 19.26
CA THR A 399 6.29 -20.05 20.19
C THR A 399 7.50 -19.35 19.57
N LYS A 400 7.46 -19.05 18.27
CA LYS A 400 8.57 -18.45 17.51
C LYS A 400 8.39 -16.95 17.30
N VAL A 401 7.15 -16.46 17.33
CA VAL A 401 6.82 -15.07 16.95
C VAL A 401 5.93 -14.46 18.02
N SER A 402 6.36 -13.32 18.57
CA SER A 402 5.51 -12.54 19.47
C SER A 402 4.31 -11.97 18.72
N HIS A 403 3.13 -12.14 19.31
CA HIS A 403 1.84 -11.71 18.77
C HIS A 403 0.95 -11.14 19.89
N VAL A 404 1.56 -10.44 20.84
CA VAL A 404 0.87 -9.83 21.98
C VAL A 404 -0.21 -8.86 21.48
N GLY A 405 -1.42 -9.00 22.03
CA GLY A 405 -2.57 -8.18 21.66
C GLY A 405 -3.37 -8.73 20.46
N HIS A 406 -2.90 -9.78 19.79
CA HIS A 406 -3.66 -10.45 18.75
C HIS A 406 -4.75 -11.36 19.34
N PRO A 407 -5.91 -11.50 18.66
CA PRO A 407 -6.76 -12.66 18.84
C PRO A 407 -6.01 -13.93 18.42
N ASP A 408 -6.29 -15.04 19.10
CA ASP A 408 -5.71 -16.34 18.74
C ASP A 408 -6.20 -16.80 17.35
N LYS A 409 -7.53 -16.80 17.15
CA LYS A 409 -8.18 -17.17 15.87
C LYS A 409 -8.56 -15.94 15.06
N TRP A 410 -8.12 -15.91 13.80
CA TRP A 410 -8.42 -14.88 12.82
C TRP A 410 -9.51 -15.35 11.87
N ASN A 411 -10.76 -14.99 12.19
CA ASN A 411 -11.94 -15.32 11.39
C ASN A 411 -12.97 -14.17 11.39
N PHE A 412 -12.51 -12.96 11.09
CA PHE A 412 -13.34 -11.78 11.07
C PHE A 412 -14.04 -11.62 9.71
N GLY A 413 -15.31 -11.24 9.76
CA GLY A 413 -16.06 -10.86 8.56
C GLY A 413 -15.79 -9.41 8.14
N PRO A 414 -16.33 -9.00 6.97
CA PRO A 414 -16.28 -7.60 6.55
C PRO A 414 -17.02 -6.70 7.53
N PHE A 415 -16.45 -5.54 7.81
CA PHE A 415 -17.09 -4.50 8.59
C PHE A 415 -16.91 -3.13 7.96
N THR A 416 -17.78 -2.21 8.34
CA THR A 416 -17.72 -0.80 7.97
C THR A 416 -17.40 0.01 9.22
N PRO A 417 -16.33 0.83 9.23
CA PRO A 417 -16.00 1.65 10.40
C PRO A 417 -17.15 2.56 10.80
N THR A 418 -17.44 2.60 12.11
CA THR A 418 -18.36 3.58 12.69
C THR A 418 -17.52 4.66 13.37
N TRP A 419 -17.59 5.87 12.84
CA TRP A 419 -16.87 7.01 13.41
C TRP A 419 -17.70 7.63 14.53
N MET A 420 -17.17 7.59 15.75
CA MET A 420 -17.65 8.49 16.80
C MET A 420 -17.11 9.87 16.47
N LEU A 421 -17.98 10.75 15.96
CA LEU A 421 -17.61 12.16 15.84
C LEU A 421 -17.46 12.73 17.27
N PRO A 422 -16.41 13.53 17.54
CA PRO A 422 -16.22 14.16 18.84
C PRO A 422 -17.42 14.99 19.29
#